data_AF-A8U7Y3-F1
#
_entry.id   AF-A8U7Y3-F1
#
_cell.length_a   1.000
_cell.length_b   1.000
_cell.length_c   1.000
_cell.angle_alpha   90.00
_cell.angle_beta   90.00
_cell.angle_gamma   90.00
#
_symmetry.space_group_name_H-M   'P 1'
#
loop_
_entity.id
_entity.type
_entity.pdbx_description
1 polymer ?
#
loop_
_entity_poly.entity_id
_entity_poly.type
_entity_poly.pdbx_seq_one_letter_code
_entity_poly.pdbx_strand_id
1 'polypeptide(L)'
;MSVFVKSLRTFESAITGETKDYKINNAVWLLLKSKYKLTQKEWAVGYGKEEVLFGARFIVCVLKANGLDTTEKEVLENTDAVDIMNFIVAYQTAMMPDENNNEDEEEDEEGK
;
A
#
# COMPACT_ATOMS: atom_id res chain seq x y z
N MET A 1 -23.60 -6.56 -5.16
CA MET A 1 -22.18 -6.59 -4.76
C MET A 1 -22.03 -7.46 -3.52
N SER A 2 -21.20 -8.50 -3.60
CA SER A 2 -20.83 -9.31 -2.42
C SER A 2 -19.95 -8.46 -1.51
N VAL A 3 -20.27 -8.40 -0.21
CA VAL A 3 -19.38 -7.80 0.81
C VAL A 3 -18.11 -8.63 1.02
N PHE A 4 -18.07 -9.86 0.51
CA PHE A 4 -16.91 -10.73 0.52
C PHE A 4 -16.11 -10.54 -0.78
N VAL A 5 -15.18 -9.58 -0.78
CA VAL A 5 -14.06 -9.57 -1.72
C VAL A 5 -13.17 -10.77 -1.36
N LYS A 6 -13.05 -11.74 -2.28
CA LYS A 6 -12.38 -13.03 -2.03
C LYS A 6 -10.87 -12.89 -1.73
N SER A 7 -10.27 -11.72 -1.96
CA SER A 7 -8.84 -11.46 -1.72
C SER A 7 -8.61 -10.01 -1.26
N LEU A 8 -7.61 -9.82 -0.39
CA LEU A 8 -7.08 -8.48 -0.10
C LEU A 8 -6.47 -7.89 -1.38
N ARG A 9 -6.62 -6.59 -1.58
CA ARG A 9 -5.94 -5.87 -2.67
C ARG A 9 -4.42 -6.01 -2.51
N THR A 10 -3.71 -6.06 -3.62
CA THR A 10 -2.24 -6.12 -3.65
C THR A 10 -1.68 -5.01 -4.53
N PHE A 11 -0.40 -4.72 -4.37
CA PHE A 11 0.35 -3.85 -5.26
C PHE A 11 1.76 -4.38 -5.45
N GLU A 12 2.34 -4.11 -6.61
CA GLU A 12 3.68 -4.53 -6.97
C GLU A 12 4.71 -3.46 -6.57
N SER A 13 5.86 -3.88 -6.04
CA SER A 13 7.02 -2.99 -5.88
C SER A 13 8.34 -3.75 -5.80
N ALA A 14 9.41 -3.11 -6.27
CA ALA A 14 10.78 -3.59 -6.19
C ALA A 14 11.58 -3.02 -5.00
N ILE A 15 10.94 -2.42 -3.99
CA ILE A 15 11.60 -1.71 -2.87
C ILE A 15 12.63 -2.54 -2.09
N THR A 16 12.58 -3.87 -2.18
CA THR A 16 13.57 -4.76 -1.54
C THR A 16 14.59 -5.34 -2.53
N GLY A 17 14.75 -4.75 -3.71
CA GLY A 17 15.68 -5.19 -4.75
C GLY A 17 15.10 -6.19 -5.77
N GLU A 18 13.92 -6.75 -5.50
CA GLU A 18 13.20 -7.64 -6.43
C GLU A 18 11.72 -7.28 -6.44
N THR A 19 11.13 -7.30 -7.63
CA THR A 19 9.70 -7.05 -7.85
C THR A 19 8.86 -8.13 -7.18
N LYS A 20 7.95 -7.74 -6.29
CA LYS A 20 6.99 -8.64 -5.64
C LYS A 20 5.69 -7.95 -5.26
N ASP A 21 4.67 -8.76 -5.03
CA ASP A 21 3.36 -8.31 -4.55
C ASP A 21 3.31 -8.16 -3.03
N TYR A 22 2.79 -7.02 -2.60
CA TYR A 22 2.50 -6.74 -1.20
C TYR A 22 0.99 -6.61 -1.01
N LYS A 23 0.49 -7.19 0.08
CA LYS A 23 -0.92 -7.08 0.47
C LYS A 23 -1.17 -5.73 1.12
N ILE A 24 -2.28 -5.12 0.75
CA ILE A 24 -2.86 -4.00 1.48
C ILE A 24 -3.58 -4.57 2.70
N ASN A 25 -3.07 -4.24 3.89
CA ASN A 25 -3.61 -4.69 5.16
C ASN A 25 -3.65 -3.54 6.18
N ASN A 26 -4.79 -3.41 6.88
CA ASN A 26 -4.99 -2.44 7.96
C ASN A 26 -3.98 -2.55 9.12
N ALA A 27 -3.26 -3.68 9.23
CA ALA A 27 -2.15 -3.84 10.16
C ALA A 27 -1.09 -2.74 10.03
N VAL A 28 -0.90 -2.14 8.83
CA VAL A 28 0.02 -1.02 8.63
C VAL A 28 -0.27 0.14 9.60
N TRP A 29 -1.54 0.49 9.81
CA TRP A 29 -1.95 1.60 10.65
C TRP A 29 -1.79 1.28 12.14
N LEU A 30 -1.99 0.02 12.52
CA LEU A 30 -1.73 -0.46 13.89
C LEU A 30 -0.22 -0.44 14.20
N LEU A 31 0.61 -0.83 13.24
CA LEU A 31 2.06 -0.77 13.35
C LEU A 31 2.56 0.66 13.43
N LEU A 32 2.01 1.55 12.60
CA LEU A 32 2.34 2.96 12.59
C LEU A 32 2.04 3.61 13.96
N LYS A 33 0.84 3.33 14.51
CA LYS A 33 0.44 3.83 15.83
C LYS A 33 1.26 3.22 16.96
N SER A 34 1.54 1.92 16.92
CA SER A 34 2.26 1.25 18.01
C SER A 34 3.74 1.63 18.05
N LYS A 35 4.41 1.64 16.89
CA LYS A 35 5.86 1.88 16.76
C LYS A 35 6.21 3.36 16.75
N TYR A 36 5.48 4.19 16.02
CA TYR A 36 5.81 5.60 15.81
C TYR A 36 4.90 6.57 16.56
N LYS A 37 3.87 6.06 17.26
CA LYS A 37 2.85 6.87 17.93
C LYS A 37 2.11 7.83 16.98
N LEU A 38 2.02 7.45 15.70
CA LEU A 38 1.35 8.23 14.67
C LEU A 38 0.01 7.60 14.30
N THR A 39 -1.04 8.41 14.28
CA THR A 39 -2.28 8.09 13.55
C THR A 39 -2.07 8.24 12.05
N GLN A 40 -2.98 7.68 11.24
CA GLN A 40 -2.99 7.87 9.79
C GLN A 40 -2.99 9.36 9.40
N LYS A 41 -3.77 10.19 10.11
CA LYS A 41 -3.85 11.63 9.86
C LYS A 41 -2.52 12.33 10.15
N GLU A 42 -1.90 12.03 11.30
CA GLU A 42 -0.61 12.63 11.67
C GLU A 42 0.51 12.20 10.72
N TRP A 43 0.48 10.95 10.25
CA TRP A 43 1.39 10.50 9.21
C TRP A 43 1.20 11.25 7.90
N ALA A 44 -0.05 11.44 7.43
CA ALA A 44 -0.29 12.20 6.19
C ALA A 44 0.23 13.63 6.28
N VAL A 45 0.04 14.30 7.43
CA VAL A 45 0.59 15.64 7.70
C VAL A 45 2.11 15.63 7.75
N GLY A 46 2.71 14.60 8.36
CA GLY A 46 4.16 14.45 8.44
C GLY A 46 4.80 14.16 7.08
N TYR A 47 4.17 13.31 6.27
CA TYR A 47 4.60 13.01 4.91
C TYR A 47 4.66 14.26 4.05
N GLY A 48 3.63 15.12 4.10
CA GLY A 48 3.66 16.40 3.37
C GLY A 48 4.71 17.42 3.85
N LYS A 49 5.47 17.14 4.91
CA LYS A 49 6.55 18.00 5.43
C LYS A 49 7.94 17.38 5.26
N GLU A 50 8.03 16.08 5.53
CA GLU A 50 9.27 15.30 5.49
C GLU A 50 9.00 13.95 4.82
N GLU A 51 8.84 13.97 3.49
CA GLU A 51 8.41 12.83 2.68
C GLU A 51 9.29 11.59 2.87
N VAL A 52 10.61 11.76 2.87
CA VAL A 52 11.57 10.66 3.00
C VAL A 52 11.43 9.95 4.36
N LEU A 53 11.41 10.71 5.46
CA LEU A 53 11.34 10.14 6.81
C LEU A 53 10.00 9.43 7.05
N PHE A 54 8.89 10.11 6.74
CA PHE A 54 7.56 9.54 6.97
C PHE A 54 7.20 8.45 5.97
N GLY A 55 7.73 8.53 4.74
CA GLY A 55 7.63 7.47 3.74
C GLY A 55 8.39 6.21 4.17
N ALA A 56 9.63 6.35 4.66
CA ALA A 56 10.40 5.23 5.19
C ALA A 56 9.68 4.55 6.36
N ARG A 57 9.12 5.31 7.31
CA ARG A 57 8.31 4.78 8.41
C ARG A 57 7.11 3.98 7.93
N PHE A 58 6.45 4.46 6.89
CA PHE A 58 5.31 3.78 6.29
C PHE A 58 5.73 2.47 5.63
N ILE A 59 6.80 2.49 4.83
CA ILE A 59 7.37 1.31 4.18
C ILE A 59 7.73 0.24 5.22
N VAL A 60 8.38 0.62 6.33
CA VAL A 60 8.66 -0.31 7.44
C VAL A 60 7.38 -0.98 7.95
N CYS A 61 6.30 -0.21 8.11
CA CYS A 61 5.03 -0.75 8.56
C CYS A 61 4.37 -1.68 7.52
N VAL A 62 4.46 -1.35 6.23
CA VAL A 62 3.91 -2.20 5.15
C VAL A 62 4.70 -3.50 5.03
N LEU A 63 6.03 -3.43 5.05
CA LEU A 63 6.91 -4.60 4.99
C LEU A 63 6.65 -5.53 6.18
N LYS A 64 6.58 -4.98 7.40
CA LYS A 64 6.23 -5.76 8.61
C LYS A 64 4.83 -6.37 8.53
N ALA A 65 3.84 -5.64 8.01
CA ALA A 65 2.49 -6.17 7.79
C ALA A 65 2.45 -7.32 6.78
N ASN A 66 3.45 -7.38 5.89
CA ASN A 66 3.65 -8.45 4.91
C ASN A 66 4.65 -9.51 5.38
N GLY A 67 5.03 -9.52 6.67
CA GLY A 67 5.91 -10.55 7.25
C GLY A 67 7.40 -10.33 7.01
N LEU A 68 7.79 -9.16 6.48
CA LEU A 68 9.18 -8.80 6.24
C LEU A 68 9.66 -7.89 7.38
N ASP A 69 10.58 -8.40 8.20
CA ASP A 69 11.16 -7.59 9.27
C ASP A 69 12.22 -6.62 8.72
N THR A 70 12.14 -5.36 9.16
CA THR A 70 13.03 -4.28 8.70
C THR A 70 12.99 -3.12 9.69
N THR A 71 13.94 -2.21 9.55
CA THR A 71 14.06 -0.97 10.33
C THR A 71 13.94 0.29 9.46
N GLU A 72 13.67 1.43 10.09
CA GLU A 72 13.65 2.74 9.43
C GLU A 72 15.03 3.07 8.84
N LYS A 73 16.09 2.74 9.60
CA LYS A 73 17.47 2.93 9.17
C LYS A 73 17.80 2.14 7.90
N GLU A 74 17.44 0.86 7.85
CA GLU A 74 17.69 0.03 6.67
C GLU A 74 16.98 0.58 5.43
N VAL A 75 15.73 1.03 5.56
CA VAL A 75 15.02 1.65 4.42
C VAL A 75 15.75 2.92 3.98
N LEU A 76 16.10 3.82 4.90
CA LEU A 76 16.77 5.07 4.57
C LEU A 76 18.19 4.90 3.99
N GLU A 77 18.90 3.81 4.34
CA GLU A 77 20.25 3.54 3.84
C GLU A 77 20.26 2.82 2.49
N ASN A 78 19.17 2.15 2.11
CA ASN A 78 19.11 1.29 0.91
C ASN A 78 18.07 1.72 -0.13
N THR A 79 17.37 2.83 0.09
CA THR A 79 16.38 3.38 -0.85
C THR A 79 16.59 4.88 -0.98
N ASP A 80 16.17 5.44 -2.12
CA ASP A 80 16.16 6.89 -2.31
C ASP A 80 14.74 7.48 -2.22
N ALA A 81 14.64 8.80 -2.37
CA ALA A 81 13.35 9.50 -2.30
C ALA A 81 12.38 9.05 -3.41
N VAL A 82 12.90 8.68 -4.59
CA VAL A 82 12.10 8.24 -5.73
C VAL A 82 11.55 6.84 -5.47
N ASP A 83 12.36 5.93 -4.95
CA ASP A 83 11.92 4.59 -4.53
C ASP A 83 10.79 4.66 -3.50
N ILE A 84 10.97 5.51 -2.49
CA ILE A 84 9.99 5.73 -1.44
C ILE A 84 8.69 6.26 -2.04
N MET A 85 8.77 7.30 -2.87
CA MET A 85 7.61 7.89 -3.52
C MET A 85 6.87 6.88 -4.40
N ASN A 86 7.58 6.12 -5.22
CA ASN A 86 7.01 5.10 -6.09
C ASN A 86 6.27 4.02 -5.30
N PHE A 87 6.84 3.58 -4.17
CA PHE A 87 6.18 2.61 -3.28
C PHE A 87 4.87 3.17 -2.71
N ILE A 88 4.89 4.41 -2.23
CA ILE A 88 3.70 5.07 -1.67
C ILE A 88 2.61 5.26 -2.73
N VAL A 89 2.99 5.68 -3.93
CA VAL A 89 2.05 5.84 -5.06
C VAL A 89 1.43 4.50 -5.42
N ALA A 90 2.22 3.44 -5.61
CA ALA A 90 1.70 2.11 -5.92
C ALA A 90 0.71 1.59 -4.86
N TYR A 91 1.04 1.80 -3.58
CA TYR A 91 0.15 1.46 -2.46
C TYR A 91 -1.17 2.25 -2.52
N GLN A 92 -1.11 3.56 -2.78
CA GLN A 92 -2.29 4.42 -2.85
C GLN A 92 -3.17 4.11 -4.06
N THR A 93 -2.57 3.89 -5.23
CA THR A 93 -3.29 3.48 -6.45
C THR A 93 -4.05 2.19 -6.22
N ALA A 94 -3.42 1.19 -5.60
CA ALA A 94 -4.10 -0.06 -5.28
C ALA A 94 -5.17 0.07 -4.18
N MET A 95 -5.20 1.16 -3.40
CA MET A 95 -6.30 1.44 -2.48
C MET A 95 -7.53 2.10 -3.14
N MET A 96 -7.36 2.72 -4.31
CA MET A 96 -8.46 3.36 -5.00
C MET A 96 -9.45 2.29 -5.51
N PRO A 97 -10.76 2.54 -5.44
CA PRO A 97 -11.75 1.67 -6.07
C PRO A 97 -11.50 1.62 -7.57
N ASP A 98 -11.60 0.43 -8.16
CA ASP A 98 -11.50 0.27 -9.61
C ASP A 98 -12.66 1.04 -10.26
N GLU A 99 -12.37 2.12 -10.99
CA GLU A 99 -13.38 2.86 -11.76
C GLU A 99 -13.86 2.08 -13.01
N ASN A 100 -13.30 0.90 -13.30
CA ASN A 100 -13.60 0.10 -14.50
C ASN A 100 -14.20 -1.27 -14.17
N ASN A 101 -15.45 -1.29 -13.71
CA ASN A 101 -16.31 -2.50 -13.76
C ASN A 101 -17.65 -2.18 -14.46
N ASN A 102 -17.62 -1.25 -15.42
CA ASN A 102 -18.64 -1.13 -16.47
C ASN A 102 -17.95 -1.42 -17.80
N GLU A 103 -17.64 -2.68 -18.04
CA GLU A 103 -17.61 -3.21 -19.41
C GLU A 103 -18.76 -4.21 -19.48
N ASP A 104 -19.69 -3.89 -20.38
CA ASP A 104 -20.88 -4.63 -20.73
C ASP A 104 -20.54 -6.06 -21.20
N GLU A 105 -21.52 -6.96 -21.02
CA GLU A 105 -21.98 -7.99 -21.98
C GLU A 105 -22.42 -9.26 -21.24
N GLU A 106 -23.73 -9.46 -21.16
CA GLU A 106 -24.37 -10.60 -21.83
C GLU A 106 -25.77 -10.10 -22.26
N GLU A 107 -25.92 -9.85 -23.57
CA GLU A 107 -27.20 -9.72 -24.21
C GLU A 107 -27.94 -11.05 -24.05
N ASP A 108 -29.10 -11.04 -23.37
CA ASP A 108 -30.06 -12.13 -23.38
C ASP A 108 -30.68 -12.26 -24.80
N GLU A 109 -29.96 -12.86 -25.74
CA GLU A 109 -30.58 -13.58 -26.84
C GLU A 109 -30.64 -15.07 -26.50
N GLU A 110 -31.78 -15.53 -25.96
CA GLU A 110 -32.37 -16.83 -26.35
C GLU A 110 -33.81 -17.01 -25.83
N GLY A 111 -34.76 -16.90 -26.76
CA GLY A 111 -35.83 -17.90 -26.93
C GLY A 111 -37.05 -17.88 -25.99
N LYS A 112 -38.16 -17.32 -26.49
CA LYS A 112 -39.46 -18.01 -26.58
C LYS A 112 -40.47 -17.30 -27.47
#